data_AF-A0A5P2D5H1-F1
#
_entry.id   AF-A0A5P2D5H1-F1
#
_cell.length_a   1.000
_cell.length_b   1.000
_cell.length_c   1.000
_cell.angle_alpha   90.00
_cell.angle_beta   90.00
_cell.angle_gamma   90.00
#
_symmetry.space_group_name_H-M   'P 1'
#
loop_
_entity.id
_entity.type
_entity.pdbx_description
1 polymer ?
#
loop_
_entity_poly.entity_id
_entity_poly.type
_entity_poly.pdbx_seq_one_letter_code
_entity_poly.pdbx_strand_id
1 'polypeptide(L)'
;MTSPSPASPSDEPVYQDRVYRSPMAIVGGVLLLALLVWLCGDAIVRGKGNAPWYGVAGALLTMPLTVAFTLRPAVFAGADRLRVRNPFRSIELPWGAVADLRSGYSAEVLTEDAKYQLWAIPVSLRDRKKANRQIARREALSRRGETDPAVLGTENPRAQADQHVDELRELAERGAKREGAQGPVSVRWAYEIIAPAVAGAVLLIVLLLTR
;
A
#
# COMPACT_ATOMS: atom_id res chain seq x y z
N MET A 1 -44.29 33.20 -19.18
CA MET A 1 -42.93 32.86 -19.66
C MET A 1 -42.09 32.47 -18.45
N THR A 2 -42.11 31.19 -18.10
CA THR A 2 -41.41 30.63 -16.94
C THR A 2 -40.18 29.90 -17.46
N SER A 3 -39.00 30.45 -17.21
CA SER A 3 -37.72 29.83 -17.53
C SER A 3 -37.53 28.55 -16.70
N PRO A 4 -37.08 27.43 -17.28
CA PRO A 4 -36.73 26.24 -16.51
C PRO A 4 -35.38 26.45 -15.81
N SER A 5 -35.34 26.11 -14.52
CA SER A 5 -34.12 26.07 -13.71
C SER A 5 -33.08 25.10 -14.32
N PRO A 6 -31.77 25.39 -14.27
CA PRO A 6 -30.75 24.46 -14.74
C PRO A 6 -30.72 23.22 -13.84
N ALA A 7 -30.81 22.04 -14.46
CA ALA A 7 -30.62 20.77 -13.79
C ALA A 7 -29.22 20.71 -13.14
N SER A 8 -29.18 20.33 -11.87
CA SER A 8 -27.95 19.99 -11.15
C SER A 8 -27.17 18.91 -11.92
N PRO A 9 -25.83 19.01 -12.05
CA PRO A 9 -25.05 17.97 -12.71
C PRO A 9 -25.06 16.73 -11.83
N SER A 10 -25.79 15.72 -12.31
CA SER A 10 -25.56 14.27 -12.21
C SER A 10 -24.66 13.79 -11.07
N ASP A 11 -25.27 13.07 -10.12
CA ASP A 11 -24.63 12.02 -9.32
C ASP A 11 -23.77 11.11 -10.21
N GLU A 12 -22.46 11.36 -10.25
CA GLU A 12 -21.51 10.35 -10.69
C GLU A 12 -21.57 9.19 -9.69
N PRO A 13 -21.70 7.94 -10.15
CA PRO A 13 -21.72 6.80 -9.24
C PRO A 13 -20.43 6.81 -8.44
N VAL A 14 -20.53 6.92 -7.12
CA VAL A 14 -19.43 6.82 -6.16
C VAL A 14 -18.73 5.48 -6.39
N TYR A 15 -17.71 5.49 -7.24
CA TYR A 15 -16.89 4.34 -7.51
C TYR A 15 -16.22 3.98 -6.18
N GLN A 16 -16.58 2.82 -5.62
CA GLN A 16 -15.95 2.35 -4.39
C GLN A 16 -14.45 2.19 -4.66
N ASP A 17 -13.64 3.15 -4.18
CA ASP A 17 -12.18 3.08 -4.22
C ASP A 17 -11.75 1.68 -3.77
N ARG A 18 -11.16 0.90 -4.68
CA ARG A 18 -10.69 -0.44 -4.32
C ARG A 18 -9.44 -0.26 -3.46
N VAL A 19 -9.53 -0.67 -2.19
CA VAL A 19 -8.43 -0.53 -1.22
C VAL A 19 -7.68 -1.84 -1.11
N TYR A 20 -6.43 -1.87 -1.56
CA TYR A 20 -5.53 -3.00 -1.33
C TYR A 20 -4.72 -2.75 -0.06
N ARG A 21 -4.91 -3.61 0.95
CA ARG A 21 -4.23 -3.55 2.26
C ARG A 21 -4.15 -4.95 2.88
N SER A 22 -3.03 -5.26 3.56
CA SER A 22 -2.87 -6.53 4.28
C SER A 22 -3.52 -6.48 5.67
N PRO A 23 -4.55 -7.29 5.98
CA PRO A 23 -5.17 -7.33 7.29
C PRO A 23 -4.20 -7.76 8.41
N MET A 24 -3.28 -8.67 8.11
CA MET A 24 -2.29 -9.15 9.08
C MET A 24 -1.27 -8.07 9.45
N ALA A 25 -0.94 -7.17 8.51
CA ALA A 25 -0.09 -6.01 8.81
C ALA A 25 -0.80 -5.07 9.81
N ILE A 26 -2.12 -4.90 9.70
CA ILE A 26 -2.90 -4.09 10.64
C ILE A 26 -2.87 -4.71 12.03
N VAL A 27 -3.23 -5.99 12.15
CA VAL A 27 -3.26 -6.68 13.44
C VAL A 27 -1.89 -6.67 14.11
N GLY A 28 -0.84 -7.02 13.36
CA GLY A 28 0.54 -6.99 13.86
C GLY A 28 0.97 -5.57 14.27
N GLY A 29 0.60 -4.56 13.49
CA GLY A 29 0.87 -3.16 13.80
C GLY A 29 0.19 -2.68 15.08
N VAL A 30 -1.09 -3.02 15.28
CA VAL A 30 -1.85 -2.67 16.48
C VAL A 30 -1.25 -3.34 17.72
N LEU A 31 -0.93 -4.64 17.63
CA LEU A 31 -0.29 -5.37 18.73
C LEU A 31 1.09 -4.79 19.07
N LEU A 32 1.89 -4.46 18.06
CA LEU A 32 3.20 -3.85 18.26
C LEU A 32 3.08 -2.45 18.88
N LEU A 33 2.11 -1.64 18.46
CA LEU A 33 1.85 -0.34 19.09
C LEU A 33 1.44 -0.49 20.55
N ALA A 34 0.56 -1.44 20.87
CA ALA A 34 0.17 -1.72 22.25
C ALA A 34 1.39 -2.09 23.12
N LEU A 35 2.27 -2.94 22.59
CA LEU A 35 3.53 -3.30 23.25
C LEU A 35 4.46 -2.08 23.44
N LEU A 36 4.64 -1.26 22.40
CA LEU A 36 5.47 -0.06 22.48
C LEU A 36 4.92 0.97 23.48
N VAL A 37 3.60 1.17 23.51
CA VAL A 37 2.94 2.03 24.50
C VAL A 37 3.20 1.51 25.90
N TRP A 38 3.06 0.19 26.11
CA TRP A 38 3.32 -0.40 27.42
C TRP A 38 4.78 -0.25 27.85
N LEU A 39 5.74 -0.60 27.01
CA LEU A 39 7.17 -0.54 27.33
C LEU A 39 7.67 0.90 27.51
N CYS A 40 7.33 1.80 26.59
CA CYS A 40 7.74 3.20 26.70
C CYS A 40 7.03 3.88 27.86
N GLY A 41 5.75 3.58 28.08
CA GLY A 41 4.98 4.09 29.21
C GLY A 41 5.55 3.65 30.55
N ASP A 42 5.93 2.38 30.69
CA ASP A 42 6.58 1.87 31.91
C ASP A 42 7.92 2.58 32.16
N ALA A 43 8.74 2.74 31.13
CA ALA A 43 10.01 3.48 31.23
C ALA A 43 9.83 4.96 31.61
N ILE A 44 8.77 5.61 31.12
CA ILE A 44 8.43 7.00 31.43
C ILE A 44 7.95 7.14 32.88
N VAL A 45 7.07 6.25 33.34
CA VAL A 45 6.40 6.37 34.64
C VAL A 45 7.25 5.82 35.78
N ARG A 46 7.93 4.68 35.58
CA ARG A 46 8.67 3.95 36.62
C ARG A 46 10.19 4.06 36.49
N GLY A 47 10.68 4.59 35.37
CA GLY A 47 12.11 4.72 35.11
C GLY A 47 12.82 5.65 36.09
N LYS A 48 14.05 5.31 36.46
CA LYS A 48 14.92 6.13 37.31
C LYS A 48 16.02 6.79 36.48
N GLY A 49 16.54 7.93 36.96
CA GLY A 49 17.58 8.70 36.27
C GLY A 49 17.12 9.11 34.86
N ASN A 50 17.91 8.78 33.84
CA ASN A 50 17.61 9.16 32.45
C ASN A 50 16.62 8.21 31.75
N ALA A 51 16.17 7.11 32.38
CA ALA A 51 15.29 6.13 31.75
C ALA A 51 13.98 6.71 31.16
N PRO A 52 13.29 7.69 31.80
CA PRO A 52 12.12 8.31 31.21
C PRO A 52 12.40 9.01 29.87
N TRP A 53 13.55 9.66 29.74
CA TRP A 53 13.97 10.32 28.49
C TRP A 53 14.24 9.31 27.37
N TYR A 54 14.80 8.14 27.70
CA TYR A 54 14.91 7.03 26.74
C TYR A 54 13.54 6.49 26.32
N GLY A 55 12.57 6.44 27.24
CA GLY A 55 11.19 6.07 26.92
C GLY A 55 10.52 7.05 25.96
N VAL A 56 10.68 8.36 26.18
CA VAL A 56 10.17 9.42 25.28
C VAL A 56 10.84 9.36 23.90
N ALA A 57 12.17 9.27 23.86
CA ALA A 57 12.92 9.15 22.61
C ALA A 57 12.52 7.90 21.82
N GLY A 58 12.40 6.76 22.53
CA GLY A 58 11.93 5.50 21.98
C GLY A 58 10.51 5.60 21.42
N ALA A 59 9.57 6.21 22.14
CA ALA A 59 8.20 6.38 21.68
C ALA A 59 8.12 7.27 20.42
N LEU A 60 8.78 8.43 20.44
CA LEU A 60 8.83 9.37 19.31
C LEU A 60 9.46 8.75 18.06
N LEU A 61 10.46 7.88 18.23
CA LEU A 61 11.09 7.19 17.12
C LEU A 61 10.23 6.03 16.61
N THR A 62 9.83 5.12 17.49
CA THR A 62 9.29 3.82 17.09
C THR A 62 7.81 3.88 16.71
N MET A 63 6.96 4.61 17.45
CA MET A 63 5.52 4.60 17.19
C MET A 63 5.14 5.16 15.81
N PRO A 64 5.67 6.32 15.36
CA PRO A 64 5.36 6.82 14.02
C PRO A 64 5.85 5.87 12.93
N LEU A 65 7.02 5.25 13.11
CA LEU A 65 7.53 4.26 12.17
C LEU A 65 6.63 3.01 12.12
N THR A 66 6.20 2.49 13.28
CA THR A 66 5.25 1.37 13.31
C THR A 66 3.97 1.73 12.56
N VAL A 67 3.37 2.90 12.81
CA VAL A 67 2.19 3.36 12.07
C VAL A 67 2.49 3.45 10.57
N ALA A 68 3.63 4.03 10.18
CA ALA A 68 4.01 4.24 8.79
C ALA A 68 4.17 2.94 8.02
N PHE A 69 4.72 1.90 8.64
CA PHE A 69 4.99 0.62 7.96
C PHE A 69 3.87 -0.40 8.07
N THR A 70 2.98 -0.27 9.06
CA THR A 70 1.93 -1.28 9.30
C THR A 70 0.53 -0.78 9.01
N LEU A 71 0.22 0.48 9.37
CA LEU A 71 -1.12 1.03 9.27
C LEU A 71 -1.29 1.97 8.08
N ARG A 72 -0.26 2.71 7.69
CA ARG A 72 -0.35 3.71 6.63
C ARG A 72 -0.39 3.16 5.20
N PRO A 73 0.29 2.04 4.85
CA PRO A 73 0.35 1.58 3.47
C PRO A 73 -1.03 1.19 2.93
N ALA A 74 -1.44 1.83 1.85
CA ALA A 74 -2.71 1.55 1.18
C ALA A 74 -2.66 2.04 -0.27
N VAL A 75 -3.25 1.26 -1.17
CA VAL A 75 -3.44 1.64 -2.58
C VAL A 75 -4.92 1.79 -2.82
N PHE A 76 -5.33 2.96 -3.30
CA PHE A 76 -6.71 3.28 -3.64
C PHE A 76 -6.80 3.45 -5.16
N ALA A 77 -7.54 2.57 -5.81
CA ALA A 77 -7.85 2.69 -7.23
C ALA A 77 -9.22 3.36 -7.38
N GLY A 78 -9.21 4.64 -7.71
CA GLY A 78 -10.42 5.43 -7.98
C GLY A 78 -10.76 5.47 -9.47
N ALA A 79 -11.83 6.19 -9.82
CA ALA A 79 -12.30 6.28 -11.20
C ALA A 79 -11.27 6.92 -12.15
N ASP A 80 -10.62 8.00 -11.70
CA ASP A 80 -9.73 8.81 -12.56
C ASP A 80 -8.26 8.79 -12.13
N ARG A 81 -7.98 8.32 -10.91
CA ARG A 81 -6.63 8.34 -10.35
C ARG A 81 -6.37 7.17 -9.43
N LEU A 82 -5.12 6.76 -9.41
CA LEU A 82 -4.53 5.83 -8.46
C LEU A 82 -3.84 6.62 -7.34
N ARG A 83 -4.28 6.43 -6.09
CA ARG A 83 -3.62 7.02 -4.92
C ARG A 83 -2.84 5.95 -4.17
N VAL A 84 -1.53 6.09 -4.14
CA VAL A 84 -0.61 5.20 -3.44
C VAL A 84 -0.11 5.87 -2.16
N ARG A 85 -0.53 5.37 -1.00
CA ARG A 85 0.01 5.76 0.30
C ARG A 85 1.11 4.79 0.69
N ASN A 86 2.34 5.28 0.74
CA ASN A 86 3.52 4.59 1.24
C ASN A 86 3.89 5.10 2.64
N PRO A 87 4.84 4.47 3.35
CA PRO A 87 5.17 4.85 4.72
C PRO A 87 5.49 6.35 4.91
N PHE A 88 6.31 6.92 4.04
CA PHE A 88 6.77 8.31 4.16
C PHE A 88 6.23 9.26 3.10
N ARG A 89 5.44 8.76 2.14
CA ARG A 89 4.92 9.58 1.04
C ARG A 89 3.56 9.09 0.56
N SER A 90 2.74 10.00 0.08
CA SER A 90 1.50 9.73 -0.64
C SER A 90 1.66 10.23 -2.06
N ILE A 91 1.31 9.40 -3.03
CA ILE A 91 1.47 9.67 -4.45
C ILE A 91 0.08 9.60 -5.08
N GLU A 92 -0.29 10.61 -5.84
CA GLU A 92 -1.53 10.67 -6.61
C GLU A 92 -1.15 10.64 -8.09
N LEU A 93 -1.59 9.59 -8.79
CA LEU A 93 -1.28 9.28 -10.17
C LEU A 93 -2.60 9.29 -10.96
N PRO A 94 -2.86 10.31 -11.79
CA PRO A 94 -3.95 10.24 -12.77
C PRO A 94 -3.73 9.04 -13.70
N TRP A 95 -4.79 8.33 -14.10
CA TRP A 95 -4.61 7.12 -14.92
C TRP A 95 -3.95 7.42 -16.27
N GLY A 96 -4.11 8.63 -16.82
CA GLY A 96 -3.43 9.06 -18.05
C GLY A 96 -1.91 9.20 -17.91
N ALA A 97 -1.38 9.36 -16.70
CA ALA A 97 0.06 9.43 -16.44
C ALA A 97 0.70 8.05 -16.18
N VAL A 98 -0.12 6.98 -16.12
CA VAL A 98 0.31 5.62 -15.83
C VAL A 98 0.69 4.92 -17.13
N ALA A 99 1.99 4.66 -17.32
CA ALA A 99 2.51 4.01 -18.51
C ALA A 99 2.42 2.48 -18.42
N ASP A 100 2.73 1.90 -17.25
CA ASP A 100 2.68 0.45 -17.03
C ASP A 100 2.57 0.13 -15.53
N LEU A 101 2.04 -1.04 -15.19
CA LEU A 101 2.09 -1.59 -13.83
C LEU A 101 2.71 -2.96 -13.84
N ARG A 102 3.67 -3.20 -12.95
CA ARG A 102 4.43 -4.45 -12.89
C ARG A 102 4.43 -5.02 -11.47
N SER A 103 4.32 -6.34 -11.37
CA SER A 103 4.63 -7.09 -10.17
C SER A 103 5.96 -7.83 -10.37
N GLY A 104 7.07 -7.17 -10.07
CA GLY A 104 8.40 -7.77 -10.07
C GLY A 104 8.69 -8.45 -8.73
N TYR A 105 9.79 -8.06 -8.09
CA TYR A 105 10.03 -8.32 -6.66
C TYR A 105 9.25 -7.36 -5.74
N SER A 106 8.62 -6.35 -6.33
CA SER A 106 7.76 -5.32 -5.75
C SER A 106 6.65 -5.03 -6.75
N ALA A 107 5.49 -4.61 -6.27
CA ALA A 107 4.49 -3.99 -7.12
C ALA A 107 4.96 -2.55 -7.43
N GLU A 108 5.00 -2.17 -8.71
CA GLU A 108 5.51 -0.88 -9.18
C GLU A 108 4.57 -0.27 -10.23
N VAL A 109 4.29 1.03 -10.10
CA VAL A 109 3.68 1.86 -11.15
C VAL A 109 4.81 2.57 -11.88
N LEU A 110 4.80 2.48 -13.20
CA LEU A 110 5.68 3.22 -14.08
C LEU A 110 4.90 4.37 -14.69
N THR A 111 5.53 5.54 -14.69
CA THR A 111 5.14 6.74 -15.43
C THR A 111 6.23 7.01 -16.47
N GLU A 112 6.03 7.98 -17.36
CA GLU A 112 7.04 8.33 -18.36
C GLU A 112 8.38 8.75 -17.71
N ASP A 113 8.30 9.49 -16.61
CA ASP A 113 9.49 10.10 -15.98
C ASP A 113 10.02 9.31 -14.77
N ALA A 114 9.18 8.51 -14.12
CA ALA A 114 9.49 7.95 -12.82
C ALA A 114 8.81 6.60 -12.53
N LYS A 115 9.37 5.88 -11.55
CA LYS A 115 8.79 4.64 -11.00
C LYS A 115 8.41 4.82 -9.54
N TYR A 116 7.26 4.26 -9.17
CA TYR A 116 6.71 4.32 -7.82
C TYR A 116 6.35 2.94 -7.30
N GLN A 117 6.96 2.53 -6.18
CA GLN A 117 6.63 1.27 -5.50
C GLN A 117 5.29 1.35 -4.77
N LEU A 118 4.48 0.29 -4.85
CA LEU A 118 3.24 0.12 -4.10
C LEU A 118 3.49 -0.81 -2.90
N TRP A 119 3.68 -0.24 -1.72
CA TRP A 119 4.01 -1.00 -0.50
C TRP A 119 2.84 -1.84 0.04
N ALA A 120 1.61 -1.49 -0.34
CA ALA A 120 0.42 -2.14 0.20
C ALA A 120 0.08 -3.48 -0.48
N ILE A 121 0.68 -3.77 -1.64
CA ILE A 121 0.43 -5.01 -2.39
C ILE A 121 1.52 -6.03 -2.02
N PRO A 122 1.20 -7.06 -1.22
CA PRO A 122 2.21 -8.02 -0.77
C PRO A 122 2.60 -8.95 -1.92
N VAL A 123 3.81 -8.80 -2.43
CA VAL A 123 4.44 -9.76 -3.35
C VAL A 123 4.98 -10.96 -2.55
N SER A 124 4.30 -12.08 -2.64
CA SER A 124 4.68 -13.30 -1.95
C SER A 124 5.33 -14.29 -2.90
N LEU A 125 6.64 -14.53 -2.72
CA LEU A 125 7.37 -15.60 -3.43
C LEU A 125 6.77 -16.98 -3.15
N ARG A 126 6.18 -17.16 -1.96
CA ARG A 126 5.47 -18.39 -1.58
C ARG A 126 4.23 -18.60 -2.43
N ASP A 127 3.46 -17.55 -2.66
CA ASP A 127 2.25 -17.63 -3.48
C ASP A 127 2.58 -17.86 -4.95
N ARG A 128 3.67 -17.25 -5.45
CA ARG A 128 4.20 -17.56 -6.80
C ARG A 128 4.64 -19.02 -6.93
N LYS A 129 5.38 -19.54 -5.95
CA LYS A 129 5.78 -20.96 -5.95
C LYS A 129 4.56 -21.90 -5.89
N LYS A 130 3.54 -21.53 -5.12
CA LYS A 130 2.27 -22.27 -5.02
C LYS A 130 1.51 -22.24 -6.35
N ALA A 131 1.41 -21.08 -7.00
CA ALA A 131 0.80 -20.91 -8.32
C ALA A 131 1.52 -21.76 -9.39
N ASN A 132 2.85 -21.68 -9.47
CA ASN A 132 3.64 -22.50 -10.40
C ASN A 132 3.48 -24.00 -10.16
N ARG A 133 3.37 -24.44 -8.90
CA ARG A 133 3.10 -25.85 -8.57
C ARG A 133 1.71 -26.29 -9.03
N GLN A 134 0.71 -25.41 -8.93
CA GLN A 134 -0.63 -25.71 -9.44
C GLN A 134 -0.65 -25.79 -10.97
N ILE A 135 0.05 -24.89 -11.67
CA ILE A 135 0.23 -24.94 -13.13
C ILE A 135 0.90 -26.26 -13.53
N ALA A 136 2.04 -26.61 -12.93
CA ALA A 136 2.75 -27.87 -13.23
C ALA A 136 1.87 -29.12 -12.97
N ARG A 137 1.02 -29.08 -11.93
CA ARG A 137 0.05 -30.16 -11.65
C ARG A 137 -1.03 -30.24 -12.74
N ARG A 138 -1.56 -29.11 -13.21
CA ARG A 138 -2.53 -29.08 -14.32
C ARG A 138 -1.92 -29.59 -15.62
N GLU A 139 -0.70 -29.16 -15.95
CA GLU A 139 0.03 -29.65 -17.13
C GLU A 139 0.30 -31.17 -17.05
N ALA A 140 0.57 -31.70 -15.86
CA ALA A 140 0.76 -33.14 -15.66
C ALA A 140 -0.56 -33.92 -15.88
N LEU A 141 -1.68 -33.42 -15.37
CA LEU A 141 -3.01 -34.02 -15.56
C LEU A 141 -3.47 -33.95 -17.03
N SER A 142 -3.24 -32.80 -17.68
CA SER A 142 -3.54 -32.62 -19.10
C SER A 142 -2.72 -33.57 -19.99
N ARG A 143 -1.42 -33.75 -19.70
CA ARG A 143 -0.57 -34.73 -20.41
C ARG A 143 -1.00 -36.18 -20.25
N ARG A 144 -1.68 -36.52 -19.14
CA ARG A 144 -2.23 -37.87 -18.91
C ARG A 144 -3.59 -38.10 -19.56
N GLY A 145 -4.21 -37.07 -20.14
CA GLY A 145 -5.57 -37.17 -20.68
C GLY A 145 -6.64 -37.40 -19.61
N GLU A 146 -6.29 -37.24 -18.32
CA GLU A 146 -7.16 -37.54 -17.17
C GLU A 146 -8.17 -36.42 -16.88
N THR A 147 -8.12 -35.29 -17.59
CA THR A 147 -9.02 -34.17 -17.32
C THR A 147 -9.31 -33.36 -18.58
N ASP A 148 -10.60 -33.15 -18.84
CA ASP A 148 -11.09 -32.30 -19.93
C ASP A 148 -10.64 -30.83 -19.70
N PRO A 149 -10.03 -30.15 -20.69
CA PRO A 149 -9.65 -28.73 -20.58
C PRO A 149 -10.81 -27.82 -20.14
N ALA A 150 -12.06 -28.21 -20.40
CA ALA A 150 -13.24 -27.49 -19.91
C ALA A 150 -13.39 -27.53 -18.37
N VAL A 151 -12.93 -28.60 -17.70
CA VAL A 151 -13.01 -28.79 -16.24
C VAL A 151 -11.83 -28.15 -15.50
N LEU A 152 -10.67 -28.04 -16.15
CA LEU A 152 -9.47 -27.43 -15.57
C LEU A 152 -9.55 -25.89 -15.48
N GLY A 153 -10.51 -25.28 -16.20
CA GLY A 153 -10.62 -23.83 -16.36
C GLY A 153 -9.48 -23.27 -17.24
N THR A 154 -9.79 -22.25 -18.02
CA THR A 154 -8.83 -21.61 -18.95
C THR A 154 -7.85 -20.67 -18.25
N GLU A 155 -8.16 -20.26 -17.02
CA GLU A 155 -7.31 -19.33 -16.27
C GLU A 155 -6.24 -20.06 -15.47
N ASN A 156 -4.98 -19.75 -15.78
CA ASN A 156 -3.84 -20.21 -14.99
C ASN A 156 -3.88 -19.62 -13.57
N PRO A 157 -3.66 -20.43 -12.51
CA PRO A 157 -3.52 -19.90 -11.16
C PRO A 157 -2.39 -18.88 -11.12
N ARG A 158 -2.68 -17.64 -10.72
CA ARG A 158 -1.71 -16.55 -10.57
C ARG A 158 -1.49 -16.25 -9.08
N ALA A 159 -0.36 -15.64 -8.76
CA ALA A 159 -0.17 -15.13 -7.41
C ALA A 159 -1.10 -13.93 -7.16
N GLN A 160 -1.55 -13.76 -5.92
CA GLN A 160 -2.49 -12.70 -5.54
C GLN A 160 -2.00 -11.29 -5.92
N ALA A 161 -0.68 -11.03 -5.79
CA ALA A 161 -0.09 -9.76 -6.19
C ALA A 161 -0.16 -9.50 -7.71
N ASP A 162 -0.04 -10.56 -8.51
CA ASP A 162 -0.08 -10.46 -9.97
C ASP A 162 -1.54 -10.19 -10.41
N GLN A 163 -2.51 -10.84 -9.78
CA GLN A 163 -3.94 -10.56 -9.99
C GLN A 163 -4.29 -9.10 -9.67
N HIS A 164 -3.82 -8.57 -8.54
CA HIS A 164 -4.05 -7.17 -8.19
C HIS A 164 -3.41 -6.18 -9.16
N VAL A 165 -2.22 -6.50 -9.70
CA VAL A 165 -1.57 -5.67 -10.72
C VAL A 165 -2.32 -5.71 -12.05
N ASP A 166 -2.83 -6.88 -12.45
CA ASP A 166 -3.64 -7.03 -13.66
C ASP A 166 -4.96 -6.25 -13.55
N GLU A 167 -5.65 -6.35 -12.40
CA GLU A 167 -6.86 -5.55 -12.12
C GLU A 167 -6.58 -4.05 -12.23
N LEU A 168 -5.46 -3.58 -11.66
CA LEU A 168 -5.07 -2.18 -11.73
C LEU A 168 -4.71 -1.76 -13.16
N ARG A 169 -4.12 -2.65 -13.97
CA ARG A 169 -3.84 -2.41 -15.39
C ARG A 169 -5.12 -2.25 -16.19
N GLU A 170 -6.11 -3.12 -15.99
CA GLU A 170 -7.43 -3.00 -16.63
C GLU A 170 -8.15 -1.70 -16.23
N LEU A 171 -7.95 -1.23 -14.99
CA LEU A 171 -8.48 0.05 -14.55
C LEU A 171 -7.75 1.23 -15.20
N ALA A 172 -6.43 1.16 -15.30
CA ALA A 172 -5.62 2.16 -16.00
C ALA A 172 -6.04 2.27 -17.48
N GLU A 173 -6.15 1.16 -18.20
CA GLU A 173 -6.51 1.16 -19.63
C GLU A 173 -7.91 1.76 -19.87
N ARG A 174 -8.88 1.46 -18.99
CA ARG A 174 -10.24 2.02 -19.08
C ARG A 174 -10.29 3.49 -18.68
N GLY A 175 -9.50 3.89 -17.68
CA GLY A 175 -9.49 5.25 -17.14
C GLY A 175 -8.63 6.22 -17.94
N ALA A 176 -7.58 5.76 -18.63
CA ALA A 176 -6.53 6.59 -19.20
C ALA A 176 -7.00 7.62 -20.24
N LYS A 177 -8.13 7.38 -20.91
CA LYS A 177 -8.68 8.31 -21.92
C LYS A 177 -9.67 9.34 -21.35
N ARG A 178 -10.04 9.24 -20.07
CA ARG A 178 -10.96 10.19 -19.45
C ARG A 178 -10.27 11.53 -19.26
N GLU A 179 -11.01 12.62 -19.49
CA GLU A 179 -10.49 13.98 -19.27
C GLU A 179 -10.10 14.20 -17.81
N GLY A 180 -10.92 13.71 -16.86
CA GLY A 180 -10.62 13.78 -15.42
C GLY A 180 -9.44 12.93 -14.97
N ALA A 181 -8.98 12.00 -15.81
CA ALA A 181 -7.84 11.13 -15.53
C ALA A 181 -6.52 11.65 -16.11
N GLN A 182 -6.52 12.86 -16.68
CA GLN A 182 -5.30 13.56 -17.10
C GLN A 182 -4.75 14.42 -15.97
N GLY A 183 -3.45 14.70 -16.03
CA GLY A 183 -2.81 15.68 -15.15
C GLY A 183 -1.46 15.23 -14.61
N PRO A 184 -0.79 16.11 -13.85
CA PRO A 184 0.52 15.82 -13.29
C PRO A 184 0.45 14.86 -12.11
N VAL A 185 1.51 14.08 -11.94
CA VAL A 185 1.72 13.25 -10.75
C VAL A 185 2.01 14.16 -9.55
N SER A 186 1.31 13.93 -8.43
CA SER A 186 1.52 14.68 -7.20
C SER A 186 2.12 13.80 -6.11
N VAL A 187 3.19 14.28 -5.46
CA VAL A 187 3.88 13.58 -4.37
C VAL A 187 3.86 14.43 -3.11
N ARG A 188 3.31 13.88 -2.02
CA ARG A 188 3.21 14.54 -0.72
C ARG A 188 3.98 13.76 0.34
N TRP A 189 4.87 14.43 1.06
CA TRP A 189 5.63 13.82 2.15
C TRP A 189 4.82 13.75 3.44
N ALA A 190 5.09 12.71 4.21
CA ALA A 190 4.45 12.41 5.49
C ALA A 190 5.19 13.09 6.65
N TYR A 191 5.18 14.42 6.70
CA TYR A 191 5.90 15.13 7.77
C TYR A 191 5.37 14.80 9.17
N GLU A 192 4.10 14.39 9.27
CA GLU A 192 3.49 13.87 10.50
C GLU A 192 4.14 12.58 11.03
N ILE A 193 4.83 11.83 10.16
CA ILE A 193 5.61 10.64 10.54
C ILE A 193 7.08 11.00 10.68
N ILE A 194 7.61 11.73 9.69
CA ILE A 194 9.05 12.00 9.58
C ILE A 194 9.51 12.89 10.74
N ALA A 195 8.79 13.98 11.04
CA ALA A 195 9.24 14.93 12.05
C ALA A 195 9.31 14.32 13.46
N PRO A 196 8.31 13.58 13.96
CA PRO A 196 8.42 12.91 15.26
C PRO A 196 9.52 11.83 15.27
N ALA A 197 9.64 11.04 14.20
CA ALA A 197 10.67 10.01 14.12
C ALA A 197 12.08 10.60 14.14
N VAL A 198 12.32 11.68 13.40
CA VAL A 198 13.60 12.41 13.40
C VAL A 198 13.86 13.04 14.76
N ALA A 199 12.87 13.67 15.38
CA ALA A 199 13.02 14.24 16.73
C ALA A 199 13.39 13.16 17.76
N GLY A 200 12.73 12.00 17.72
CA GLY A 200 13.05 10.85 18.56
C GLY A 200 14.47 10.33 18.33
N ALA A 201 14.90 10.22 17.07
CA ALA A 201 16.25 9.81 16.72
C ALA A 201 17.31 10.79 17.23
N VAL A 202 17.12 12.10 17.01
CA VAL A 202 18.04 13.14 17.49
C VAL A 202 18.12 13.11 19.02
N LEU A 203 16.98 13.05 19.71
CA LEU A 203 16.95 12.97 21.17
C LEU A 203 17.69 11.73 21.68
N LEU A 204 17.48 10.57 21.06
CA LEU A 204 18.17 9.33 21.42
C LEU A 204 19.69 9.46 21.23
N ILE A 205 20.14 10.05 20.12
CA ILE A 205 21.56 10.30 19.84
C ILE A 205 22.15 11.21 20.91
N VAL A 206 21.50 12.33 21.23
CA VAL A 206 21.96 13.26 22.27
C VAL A 206 22.11 12.53 23.60
N LEU A 207 21.09 11.78 24.04
CA LEU A 207 21.12 11.05 25.31
C LEU A 207 22.25 10.00 25.38
N LEU A 208 22.60 9.38 24.25
CA LEU A 208 23.69 8.41 24.16
C LEU A 208 25.07 9.08 24.17
N LEU A 209 25.19 10.27 23.58
CA LEU A 209 26.44 11.03 23.52
C LEU A 209 26.72 11.80 24.81
N THR A 210 25.68 12.22 25.54
CA THR A 210 25.79 12.94 26.82
C THR A 210 25.76 12.01 28.03
N ARG A 211 25.97 10.70 27.82
CA ARG A 211 25.86 9.67 28.84
C ARG A 211 27.17 9.37 29.53
#